data_AF-A0ABD6YNM9-F1
#
_entry.id   AF-A0ABD6YNM9-F1
#
_cell.length_a   1.000
_cell.length_b   1.000
_cell.length_c   1.000
_cell.angle_alpha   90.00
_cell.angle_beta   90.00
_cell.angle_gamma   90.00
#
_symmetry.space_group_name_H-M   'P 1'
#
loop_
_entity.id
_entity.type
_entity.pdbx_description
1 polymer ?
#
loop_
_entity_poly.entity_id
_entity_poly.type
_entity_poly.pdbx_seq_one_letter_code
_entity_poly.pdbx_strand_id
1 'polypeptide(L)'
;MTQEEYMKAYNTTENPYIPIKGWNYKKIIVSKNIDSATFKTYLSELKEIQKKNIKNTGIQFIFQKETTYNDFISIYNIMIKAKQEFFGFEPVTNSFYVLHIYIKPIDEKTEPCLLCNDLILLEDNSQRSYIREILFSLKKLPKASYLLLGAFTVLCFISFLYWKQAYIKKENK
;
A
#
# COMPACT_ATOMS: atom_id res chain seq x y z
N MET A 1 -25.05 -9.72 7.64
CA MET A 1 -24.11 -8.61 7.48
C MET A 1 -24.78 -7.55 6.63
N THR A 2 -25.33 -6.53 7.26
CA THR A 2 -25.96 -5.40 6.56
C THR A 2 -24.88 -4.53 5.90
N GLN A 3 -25.27 -3.71 4.93
CA GLN A 3 -24.37 -2.76 4.28
C GLN A 3 -23.70 -1.82 5.30
N GLU A 4 -24.41 -1.49 6.38
CA GLU A 4 -23.89 -0.70 7.51
C GLU A 4 -22.86 -1.47 8.34
N GLU A 5 -23.08 -2.76 8.59
CA GLU A 5 -22.11 -3.63 9.28
C GLU A 5 -20.85 -3.83 8.44
N TYR A 6 -20.98 -3.89 7.11
CA TYR A 6 -19.86 -4.00 6.18
C TYR A 6 -18.99 -2.73 6.16
N MET A 7 -19.62 -1.55 6.10
CA MET A 7 -18.91 -0.27 6.08
C MET A 7 -18.24 0.06 7.42
N LYS A 8 -18.82 -0.40 8.54
CA LYS A 8 -18.25 -0.20 9.88
C LYS A 8 -16.99 -1.02 10.13
N ALA A 9 -16.87 -2.18 9.47
CA ALA A 9 -15.71 -3.07 9.58
C ALA A 9 -14.47 -2.55 8.80
N TYR A 10 -14.65 -1.70 7.80
CA TYR A 10 -13.59 -1.22 6.90
C TYR A 10 -13.10 0.22 7.18
N ASN A 11 -13.51 0.84 8.28
CA ASN A 11 -13.22 2.25 8.56
C ASN A 11 -11.82 2.53 9.13
N THR A 12 -10.87 1.60 8.98
CA THR A 12 -9.47 1.74 9.45
C THR A 12 -8.48 1.20 8.43
N THR A 13 -8.41 1.80 7.25
CA THR A 13 -7.21 1.95 6.39
C THR A 13 -7.64 2.73 5.16
N GLU A 14 -6.79 3.64 4.70
CA GLU A 14 -7.03 4.58 3.59
C GLU A 14 -7.80 3.93 2.42
N ASN A 15 -9.09 4.27 2.30
CA ASN A 15 -9.86 3.92 1.11
C ASN A 15 -9.13 4.52 -0.11
N PRO A 16 -8.89 3.77 -1.19
CA PRO A 16 -8.52 4.37 -2.47
C PRO A 16 -9.71 5.23 -2.92
N TYR A 17 -9.66 6.50 -2.50
CA TYR A 17 -10.74 7.45 -2.72
C TYR A 17 -10.65 7.92 -4.17
N ILE A 18 -11.70 7.65 -4.93
CA ILE A 18 -11.87 8.20 -6.26
C ILE A 18 -12.61 9.53 -6.12
N PRO A 19 -11.96 10.66 -6.43
CA PRO A 19 -12.55 11.97 -6.20
C PRO A 19 -13.59 12.32 -7.27
N ILE A 20 -14.86 12.03 -7.01
CA ILE A 20 -15.98 12.35 -7.92
C ILE A 20 -16.09 13.87 -8.17
N LYS A 21 -15.65 14.70 -7.22
CA LYS A 21 -15.68 16.17 -7.29
C LYS A 21 -14.27 16.76 -7.26
N GLY A 22 -14.10 17.93 -7.86
CA GLY A 22 -12.82 18.67 -7.86
C GLY A 22 -11.80 18.20 -8.91
N TRP A 23 -12.15 17.18 -9.70
CA TRP A 23 -11.37 16.68 -10.82
C TRP A 23 -12.05 17.01 -12.15
N ASN A 24 -11.24 17.27 -13.18
CA ASN A 24 -11.72 17.52 -14.53
C ASN A 24 -11.73 16.20 -15.32
N TYR A 25 -12.91 15.58 -15.36
CA TYR A 25 -13.13 14.33 -16.07
C TYR A 25 -13.58 14.55 -17.51
N LYS A 26 -12.85 13.97 -18.46
CA LYS A 26 -13.38 13.73 -19.80
C LYS A 26 -14.46 12.65 -19.70
N LYS A 27 -15.70 13.01 -20.05
CA LYS A 27 -16.83 12.07 -20.02
C LYS A 27 -16.88 11.29 -21.32
N ILE A 28 -16.97 9.97 -21.22
CA ILE A 28 -17.13 9.05 -22.34
C ILE A 28 -18.34 8.18 -22.05
N ILE A 29 -19.34 8.25 -22.90
CA ILE A 29 -20.48 7.32 -22.85
C ILE A 29 -19.99 5.99 -23.44
N VAL A 30 -20.15 4.91 -22.68
CA VAL A 30 -19.69 3.58 -23.08
C VAL A 30 -20.64 3.01 -24.13
N SER A 31 -20.12 2.74 -25.33
CA SER A 31 -20.85 2.05 -26.38
C SER A 31 -21.17 0.62 -25.98
N LYS A 32 -22.37 0.14 -26.36
CA LYS A 32 -22.73 -1.27 -26.27
C LYS A 32 -21.89 -2.10 -27.24
N ASN A 33 -21.48 -3.29 -26.83
CA ASN A 33 -20.70 -4.24 -27.62
C ASN A 33 -19.41 -3.62 -28.17
N ILE A 34 -18.51 -3.20 -27.27
CA ILE A 34 -17.23 -2.58 -27.61
C ILE A 34 -16.47 -3.47 -28.60
N ASP A 35 -16.30 -2.96 -29.82
CA ASP A 35 -15.53 -3.60 -30.88
C ASP A 35 -14.06 -3.19 -30.85
N SER A 36 -13.25 -3.76 -31.74
CA SER A 36 -11.81 -3.49 -31.81
C SER A 36 -11.50 -2.01 -32.10
N ALA A 37 -12.33 -1.34 -32.89
CA ALA A 37 -12.16 0.08 -33.21
C ALA A 37 -12.42 0.95 -31.97
N THR A 38 -13.56 0.76 -31.33
CA THR A 38 -13.95 1.47 -30.10
C THR A 38 -12.95 1.24 -28.98
N PHE A 39 -12.49 0.00 -28.82
CA PHE A 39 -11.45 -0.35 -27.86
C PHE A 39 -10.16 0.46 -28.08
N LYS A 40 -9.70 0.56 -29.33
CA LYS A 40 -8.50 1.34 -29.69
C LYS A 40 -8.71 2.83 -29.44
N THR A 41 -9.89 3.36 -29.74
CA THR A 41 -10.23 4.77 -29.48
C THR A 41 -10.18 5.06 -27.99
N TYR A 42 -10.87 4.29 -27.15
CA TYR A 42 -10.84 4.49 -25.70
C TYR A 42 -9.44 4.35 -25.11
N LEU A 43 -8.65 3.39 -25.60
CA LEU A 43 -7.24 3.26 -25.23
C LEU A 43 -6.41 4.50 -25.60
N SER A 44 -6.64 5.07 -26.79
CA SER A 44 -5.93 6.28 -27.23
C SER A 44 -6.29 7.50 -26.38
N GLU A 45 -7.56 7.64 -26.00
CA GLU A 45 -8.04 8.73 -25.14
C GLU A 45 -7.35 8.73 -23.77
N LEU A 46 -7.18 7.55 -23.22
CA LEU A 46 -6.51 7.38 -21.93
C LEU A 46 -5.01 7.70 -22.03
N LYS A 47 -4.34 7.26 -23.09
CA LYS A 47 -2.93 7.59 -23.37
C LYS A 47 -2.73 9.09 -23.64
N GLU A 48 -3.67 9.73 -24.31
CA GLU A 48 -3.68 11.18 -24.57
C GLU A 48 -3.67 11.98 -23.26
N ILE A 49 -4.51 11.60 -22.29
CA ILE A 49 -4.55 12.26 -20.98
C ILE A 49 -3.24 12.02 -20.21
N GLN A 50 -2.73 10.78 -20.22
CA GLN A 50 -1.44 10.45 -19.63
C GLN A 50 -0.30 11.33 -20.20
N LYS A 51 -0.29 11.52 -21.52
CA LYS A 51 0.71 12.34 -22.22
C LYS A 51 0.58 13.84 -21.91
N LYS A 52 -0.65 14.37 -21.81
CA LYS A 52 -0.89 15.79 -21.48
C LYS A 52 -0.43 16.12 -20.06
N ASN A 53 -0.47 15.12 -19.18
CA ASN A 53 0.08 15.20 -17.83
C ASN A 53 -0.46 16.38 -17.00
N ILE A 54 -1.78 16.51 -16.92
CA ILE A 54 -2.45 17.62 -16.24
C ILE A 54 -2.95 17.15 -14.86
N LYS A 55 -2.67 17.91 -13.80
CA LYS A 55 -3.13 17.62 -12.43
C LYS A 55 -4.66 17.50 -12.35
N ASN A 56 -5.13 16.58 -11.51
CA ASN A 56 -6.54 16.38 -11.19
C ASN A 56 -7.42 16.19 -12.43
N THR A 57 -6.93 15.45 -13.42
CA THR A 57 -7.68 15.10 -14.63
C THR A 57 -7.93 13.61 -14.71
N GLY A 58 -8.93 13.21 -15.48
CA GLY A 58 -9.23 11.80 -15.64
C GLY A 58 -10.26 11.53 -16.72
N ILE A 59 -10.70 10.28 -16.80
CA ILE A 59 -11.82 9.87 -17.65
C ILE A 59 -12.92 9.32 -16.77
N GLN A 60 -14.16 9.71 -17.08
CA GLN A 60 -15.36 9.08 -16.56
C GLN A 60 -16.03 8.30 -17.70
N PHE A 61 -15.94 6.97 -17.65
CA PHE A 61 -16.68 6.09 -18.53
C PHE A 61 -18.07 5.84 -17.94
N ILE A 62 -19.11 6.32 -18.61
CA ILE A 62 -20.50 6.27 -18.13
C ILE A 62 -21.20 5.09 -18.81
N PHE A 63 -21.61 4.10 -18.02
CA PHE A 63 -22.32 2.93 -18.55
C PHE A 63 -23.80 3.24 -18.73
N GLN A 64 -24.34 2.85 -19.89
CA GLN A 64 -25.77 2.95 -20.20
C GLN A 64 -26.48 1.64 -19.83
N LYS A 65 -27.82 1.68 -19.76
CA LYS A 65 -28.63 0.51 -19.41
C LYS A 65 -28.42 -0.66 -20.38
N GLU A 66 -28.10 -0.34 -21.63
CA GLU A 66 -27.90 -1.29 -22.71
C GLU A 66 -26.48 -1.86 -22.77
N THR A 67 -25.55 -1.31 -21.97
CA THR A 67 -24.19 -1.84 -21.86
C THR A 67 -24.20 -3.22 -21.21
N THR A 68 -23.31 -4.08 -21.68
CA THR A 68 -23.20 -5.46 -21.23
C THR A 68 -22.08 -5.60 -20.22
N TYR A 69 -22.09 -6.71 -19.47
CA TYR A 69 -20.95 -7.06 -18.63
C TYR A 69 -19.64 -7.18 -19.43
N ASN A 70 -19.71 -7.62 -20.70
CA ASN A 70 -18.54 -7.70 -21.56
C ASN A 70 -17.97 -6.31 -21.90
N ASP A 71 -18.82 -5.28 -21.98
CA ASP A 71 -18.39 -3.90 -22.17
C ASP A 71 -17.64 -3.37 -20.94
N PHE A 72 -18.12 -3.70 -19.73
CA PHE A 72 -17.42 -3.43 -18.48
C PHE A 72 -16.04 -4.09 -18.43
N ILE A 73 -15.95 -5.39 -18.75
CA ILE A 73 -14.67 -6.11 -18.82
C ILE A 73 -13.74 -5.53 -19.89
N SER A 74 -14.29 -5.05 -21.00
CA SER A 74 -13.51 -4.39 -22.05
C SER A 74 -12.90 -3.07 -21.56
N ILE A 75 -13.63 -2.26 -20.79
CA ILE A 75 -13.08 -1.06 -20.14
C ILE A 75 -11.96 -1.42 -19.16
N TYR A 76 -12.15 -2.45 -18.33
CA TYR A 76 -11.10 -2.94 -17.43
C TYR A 76 -9.84 -3.39 -18.19
N ASN A 77 -10.01 -4.13 -19.29
CA ASN A 77 -8.88 -4.55 -20.14
C ASN A 77 -8.15 -3.36 -20.79
N ILE A 78 -8.85 -2.27 -21.11
CA ILE A 78 -8.22 -1.03 -21.57
C ILE A 78 -7.30 -0.47 -20.48
N MET A 79 -7.71 -0.49 -19.21
CA MET A 79 -6.88 -0.03 -18.08
C MET A 79 -5.58 -0.83 -17.98
N ILE A 80 -5.69 -2.16 -18.01
CA ILE A 80 -4.51 -3.06 -17.98
C ILE A 80 -3.57 -2.73 -19.14
N LYS A 81 -4.10 -2.62 -20.36
CA LYS A 81 -3.28 -2.37 -21.55
C LYS A 81 -2.63 -1.00 -21.57
N ALA A 82 -3.23 -0.03 -20.90
CA ALA A 82 -2.68 1.30 -20.72
C ALA A 82 -1.80 1.46 -19.49
N LYS A 83 -1.58 0.39 -18.70
CA LYS A 83 -0.87 0.41 -17.42
C LYS A 83 -1.43 1.47 -16.47
N GLN A 84 -2.75 1.59 -16.46
CA GLN A 84 -3.46 2.53 -15.62
C GLN A 84 -3.68 1.89 -14.25
N GLU A 85 -3.19 2.52 -13.19
CA GLU A 85 -3.22 1.92 -11.84
C GLU A 85 -4.37 2.45 -10.98
N PHE A 86 -4.76 3.71 -11.20
CA PHE A 86 -5.77 4.37 -10.37
C PHE A 86 -7.08 4.50 -11.14
N PHE A 87 -8.02 3.61 -10.81
CA PHE A 87 -9.36 3.60 -11.35
C PHE A 87 -10.31 2.86 -10.41
N GLY A 88 -11.61 3.01 -10.65
CA GLY A 88 -12.62 2.20 -9.98
C GLY A 88 -14.04 2.59 -10.36
N PHE A 89 -14.97 1.76 -9.91
CA PHE A 89 -16.37 1.85 -10.28
C PHE A 89 -17.19 2.51 -9.17
N GLU A 90 -18.02 3.48 -9.54
CA GLU A 90 -18.96 4.16 -8.65
C GLU A 90 -20.40 3.79 -9.05
N PRO A 91 -21.10 2.98 -8.23
CA PRO A 91 -22.46 2.52 -8.54
C PRO A 91 -23.48 3.65 -8.70
N VAL A 92 -23.40 4.73 -7.92
CA VAL A 92 -24.42 5.80 -7.93
C VAL A 92 -24.45 6.53 -9.27
N THR A 93 -23.30 6.71 -9.89
CA THR A 93 -23.18 7.36 -11.21
C THR A 93 -23.11 6.36 -12.36
N ASN A 94 -23.20 5.06 -12.05
CA ASN A 94 -22.98 3.95 -12.96
C ASN A 94 -21.75 4.18 -13.87
N SER A 95 -20.64 4.60 -13.26
CA SER A 95 -19.46 5.07 -14.00
C SER A 95 -18.17 4.43 -13.52
N PHE A 96 -17.28 4.17 -14.46
CA PHE A 96 -15.88 3.87 -14.19
C PHE A 96 -15.06 5.15 -14.23
N TYR A 97 -14.47 5.51 -13.10
CA TYR A 97 -13.59 6.67 -13.01
C TYR A 97 -12.14 6.22 -13.12
N VAL A 98 -11.40 6.95 -13.92
CA VAL A 98 -9.99 6.70 -14.21
C VAL A 98 -9.21 7.96 -13.93
N LEU A 99 -8.21 7.88 -13.05
CA LEU A 99 -7.48 9.04 -12.55
C LEU A 99 -6.13 9.19 -13.25
N HIS A 100 -5.83 10.34 -13.83
CA HIS A 100 -4.48 10.62 -14.30
C HIS A 100 -3.53 10.86 -13.12
N ILE A 101 -2.43 10.12 -13.06
CA ILE A 101 -1.35 10.39 -12.11
C ILE A 101 -0.47 11.50 -12.69
N TYR A 102 -0.53 12.68 -12.10
CA TYR A 102 0.37 13.76 -12.48
C TYR A 102 1.81 13.42 -12.12
N ILE A 103 2.67 13.37 -13.12
CA ILE A 103 4.11 13.22 -12.97
C ILE A 103 4.69 14.63 -12.95
N LYS A 104 5.18 15.10 -11.80
CA LYS A 104 5.84 16.41 -11.75
C LYS A 104 7.06 16.39 -12.70
N PRO A 105 7.19 17.34 -13.64
CA PRO A 105 8.41 17.49 -14.41
C PRO A 105 9.59 17.59 -13.45
N ILE A 106 10.65 16.85 -13.73
CA ILE A 106 11.87 16.92 -12.94
C ILE A 106 12.51 18.27 -13.29
N ASP A 107 12.40 19.25 -12.39
CA ASP A 107 13.22 20.45 -12.52
C ASP A 107 14.67 20.03 -12.23
N GLU A 108 15.62 20.35 -13.10
CA GLU A 108 17.06 20.08 -12.87
C GLU A 108 17.59 20.68 -11.55
N LYS A 109 16.83 21.60 -10.94
CA LYS A 109 17.13 22.25 -9.65
C LYS A 109 16.40 21.67 -8.45
N THR A 110 15.43 20.77 -8.65
CA THR A 110 14.87 19.98 -7.54
C THR A 110 15.80 18.84 -7.22
N GLU A 111 16.16 18.71 -5.93
CA GLU A 111 16.94 17.57 -5.45
C GLU A 111 16.39 16.27 -6.05
N PRO A 112 17.25 15.40 -6.60
CA PRO A 112 16.80 14.15 -7.18
C PRO A 112 16.00 13.41 -6.13
N CYS A 113 14.81 12.93 -6.49
CA CYS A 113 14.04 12.10 -5.58
C CYS A 113 14.82 10.79 -5.38
N LEU A 114 15.59 10.74 -4.30
CA LEU A 114 16.54 9.67 -3.99
C LEU A 114 15.87 8.29 -3.86
N LEU A 115 14.54 8.23 -3.73
CA LEU A 115 13.77 7.00 -3.47
C LEU A 115 12.62 6.75 -4.48
N CYS A 116 12.44 7.59 -5.51
CA CYS A 116 11.26 7.47 -6.39
C CYS A 116 11.33 6.30 -7.38
N ASN A 117 12.53 5.79 -7.66
CA ASN A 117 12.75 4.65 -8.55
C ASN A 117 13.45 3.48 -7.84
N ASP A 118 13.61 3.57 -6.52
CA ASP A 118 14.21 2.51 -5.75
C ASP A 118 13.18 1.42 -5.49
N LEU A 119 13.59 0.18 -5.68
CA LEU A 119 12.86 -0.95 -5.12
C LEU A 119 13.02 -0.87 -3.61
N ILE A 120 12.03 -0.30 -2.91
CA ILE A 120 11.92 -0.46 -1.46
C ILE A 120 11.58 -1.93 -1.24
N LEU A 121 12.62 -2.76 -1.11
CA LEU A 121 12.47 -4.01 -0.41
C LEU A 121 12.04 -3.60 1.00
N LEU A 122 10.75 -3.76 1.28
CA LEU A 122 10.31 -3.99 2.64
C LEU A 122 11.03 -5.26 3.06
N GLU A 123 12.25 -5.09 3.55
CA GLU A 123 12.97 -6.12 4.26
C GLU A 123 12.01 -6.51 5.38
N ASP A 124 11.40 -7.69 5.20
CA ASP A 124 10.43 -8.21 6.12
C ASP A 124 11.08 -8.16 7.49
N ASN A 125 10.53 -7.28 8.33
CA ASN A 125 11.00 -6.92 9.65
C ASN A 125 10.78 -8.10 10.63
N SER A 126 10.99 -9.33 10.19
CA SER A 126 10.96 -10.56 10.96
C SER A 126 11.86 -10.46 12.20
N GLN A 127 13.01 -9.78 12.10
CA GLN A 127 13.87 -9.50 13.27
C GLN A 127 13.22 -8.50 14.27
N ARG A 128 12.46 -7.52 13.77
CA ARG A 128 11.70 -6.57 14.60
C ARG A 128 10.46 -7.22 15.24
N SER A 129 9.85 -8.22 14.60
CA SER A 129 8.75 -9.00 15.18
C SER A 129 9.24 -9.83 16.37
N TYR A 130 10.39 -10.51 16.24
CA TYR A 130 10.89 -11.41 17.26
C TYR A 130 11.24 -10.70 18.58
N ILE A 131 11.95 -9.56 18.53
CA ILE A 131 12.25 -8.76 19.73
C ILE A 131 10.96 -8.24 20.37
N ARG A 132 9.98 -7.83 19.55
CA ARG A 132 8.70 -7.32 20.04
C ARG A 132 7.86 -8.42 20.71
N GLU A 133 7.87 -9.63 20.16
CA GLU A 133 7.21 -10.81 20.72
C GLU A 133 7.84 -11.26 22.04
N ILE A 134 9.17 -11.23 22.14
CA ILE A 134 9.89 -11.49 23.40
C ILE A 134 9.51 -10.44 24.44
N LEU A 135 9.61 -9.14 24.10
CA LEU A 135 9.27 -8.06 25.04
C LEU A 135 7.81 -8.11 25.48
N PHE A 136 6.90 -8.47 24.58
CA PHE A 136 5.49 -8.64 24.90
C PHE A 136 5.24 -9.85 25.82
N SER A 137 5.96 -10.94 25.59
CA SER A 137 5.89 -12.15 26.43
C SER A 137 6.47 -11.91 27.82
N LEU A 138 7.57 -11.15 27.92
CA LEU A 138 8.15 -10.75 29.20
C LEU A 138 7.16 -9.93 30.03
N LYS A 139 6.44 -8.97 29.42
CA LYS A 139 5.44 -8.15 30.12
C LYS A 139 4.28 -8.93 30.75
N LYS A 140 3.99 -10.14 30.25
CA LYS A 140 2.91 -11.01 30.77
C LYS A 140 3.33 -11.85 31.97
N LEU A 141 4.61 -11.86 32.33
CA LEU A 141 5.10 -12.68 33.42
C LEU A 141 4.55 -12.21 34.79
N PRO A 142 4.24 -13.14 35.71
CA PRO A 142 3.89 -12.81 37.09
C PRO A 142 5.01 -12.02 37.77
N LYS A 143 4.65 -11.14 38.73
CA LYS A 143 5.62 -10.31 39.48
C LYS A 143 6.75 -11.13 40.13
N ALA A 144 6.43 -12.34 40.59
CA ALA A 144 7.41 -13.26 41.18
C ALA A 144 8.48 -13.75 40.18
N SER A 145 8.16 -13.87 38.89
CA SER A 145 9.10 -14.31 37.87
C SER A 145 10.25 -13.31 37.66
N TYR A 146 9.99 -12.00 37.83
CA TYR A 146 11.03 -10.99 37.76
C TYR A 146 12.04 -11.08 38.92
N LEU A 147 11.58 -11.48 40.11
CA LEU A 147 12.48 -11.73 41.25
C LEU A 147 13.42 -12.92 40.98
N LEU A 148 12.90 -13.98 40.36
CA LEU A 148 13.69 -15.15 39.99
C LEU A 148 14.73 -14.81 38.89
N LEU A 149 14.32 -14.04 37.88
CA LEU A 149 15.25 -13.56 36.84
C LEU A 149 16.36 -12.68 37.45
N GLY A 150 16.00 -11.77 38.35
CA GLY A 150 16.98 -10.95 39.08
C GLY A 150 17.96 -11.78 39.91
N ALA A 151 17.44 -12.71 40.72
CA ALA A 151 18.29 -13.60 41.52
C ALA A 151 19.24 -14.44 40.66
N PHE A 152 18.76 -14.98 39.54
CA PHE A 152 19.59 -15.70 38.58
C PHE A 152 20.72 -14.83 38.02
N THR A 153 20.43 -13.59 37.62
CA THR A 153 21.48 -12.68 37.12
C THR A 153 22.56 -12.36 38.16
N VAL A 154 22.18 -12.23 39.43
CA VAL A 154 23.14 -12.04 40.54
C VAL A 154 24.04 -13.27 40.70
N LEU A 155 23.47 -14.47 40.63
CA LEU A 155 24.24 -15.72 40.69
C LEU A 155 25.22 -15.86 39.51
N CYS A 156 24.78 -15.53 38.29
CA CYS A 156 25.66 -15.50 37.11
C CYS A 156 26.82 -14.52 37.30
N PHE A 157 26.55 -13.33 37.85
CA PHE A 157 27.58 -12.33 38.13
C PHE A 157 28.60 -12.82 39.16
N ILE A 158 28.13 -13.43 40.26
CA ILE A 158 29.02 -14.03 41.27
C ILE A 158 29.85 -15.16 40.67
N SER A 159 29.26 -16.03 39.85
CA SER A 159 29.97 -17.11 39.15
C SER A 159 31.07 -16.56 38.24
N PHE A 160 30.80 -15.47 37.52
CA PHE A 160 31.78 -14.80 36.68
C PHE A 160 32.95 -14.23 37.50
N LEU A 161 32.66 -13.57 38.63
CA LEU A 161 33.69 -13.04 39.52
C LEU A 161 34.58 -14.16 40.09
N TYR A 162 33.98 -15.29 40.47
CA TYR A 162 34.73 -16.44 40.96
C TYR A 162 35.66 -17.02 39.88
N TRP A 163 35.17 -17.18 38.65
CA TRP A 163 35.97 -17.65 37.53
C TRP A 163 37.12 -16.68 37.20
N LYS A 164 36.86 -15.37 37.20
CA LYS A 164 37.87 -14.33 36.99
C LYS A 164 39.00 -14.40 38.03
N GLN A 165 38.66 -14.58 39.30
CA GLN A 165 39.66 -14.73 40.37
C GLN A 165 40.51 -15.99 40.19
N ALA A 166 39.90 -17.12 39.81
CA ALA A 166 40.61 -18.36 39.53
C ALA A 166 41.55 -18.23 38.33
N TYR A 167 41.14 -17.52 37.28
CA TYR A 167 41.96 -17.24 36.10
C TYR A 167 43.20 -16.39 36.45
N ILE A 168 43.02 -15.27 37.16
CA ILE A 168 44.12 -14.39 37.58
C ILE A 168 45.12 -15.12 38.51
N LYS A 169 44.64 -16.01 39.37
CA LYS A 169 45.50 -16.81 40.26
C LYS A 169 46.33 -17.86 39.50
N LYS A 170 45.87 -18.28 38.33
CA LYS A 170 46.58 -19.24 37.45
C LYS A 170 47.66 -18.56 36.60
N GLU A 171 47.49 -17.29 36.23
CA GLU A 171 48.52 -16.51 35.51
C GLU A 171 49.67 -16.02 36.42
N ASN A 172 49.42 -15.83 37.72
CA ASN A 172 50.43 -15.38 38.69
C ASN A 172 51.19 -16.54 39.39
N LYS A 173 51.14 -17.75 38.83
CA LYS A 173 51.80 -18.97 39.34
C LYS A 173 52.69 -19.56 38.26
#